data_AF-A0A6I5CNW0-F1
#
_entry.id   AF-A0A6I5CNW0-F1
#
_cell.length_a   1.000
_cell.length_b   1.000
_cell.length_c   1.000
_cell.angle_alpha   90.00
_cell.angle_beta   90.00
_cell.angle_gamma   90.00
#
_symmetry.space_group_name_H-M   'P 1'
#
loop_
_entity.id
_entity.type
_entity.pdbx_description
1 polymer ?
#
loop_
_entity_poly.entity_id
_entity_poly.type
_entity_poly.pdbx_seq_one_letter_code
_entity_poly.pdbx_strand_id
1 'polypeptide(L)'
;MSAVPRSEKPAGRFRRMLDRLSSSQEDLESEELREDTETAGCTRIGDCHDRQVVTVTGTLRTVTLRPRAGVPALEAELFDGSAALDVVWLGRRSIVGIEP
;
A
#
# COMPACT_ATOMS: atom_id res chain seq x y z
N MET A 1 -0.47 -52.88 -0.87
CA MET A 1 0.64 -52.20 -1.57
C MET A 1 0.10 -51.81 -2.94
N SER A 2 -0.30 -50.54 -3.10
CA SER A 2 0.46 -49.50 -3.84
C SER A 2 0.33 -49.69 -5.36
N ALA A 3 -0.06 -48.74 -6.21
CA ALA A 3 -0.50 -47.35 -6.13
C ALA A 3 -1.24 -47.04 -7.45
N VAL A 4 -2.19 -46.10 -7.48
CA VAL A 4 -2.80 -45.58 -8.71
C VAL A 4 -2.07 -44.27 -9.07
N PRO A 5 -1.64 -44.05 -10.32
CA PRO A 5 -0.88 -42.84 -10.66
C PRO A 5 -1.79 -41.61 -10.65
N ARG A 6 -1.36 -40.57 -9.93
CA ARG A 6 -1.95 -39.22 -10.01
C ARG A 6 -1.58 -38.61 -11.37
N SER A 7 -2.59 -38.17 -12.10
CA SER A 7 -2.42 -37.35 -13.30
C SER A 7 -2.16 -35.91 -12.87
N GLU A 8 -0.93 -35.42 -13.03
CA GLU A 8 -0.59 -34.02 -12.82
C GLU A 8 -0.82 -33.22 -14.11
N LYS A 9 -1.67 -32.18 -14.02
CA LYS A 9 -1.97 -31.26 -15.12
C LYS A 9 -0.85 -30.19 -15.23
N PRO A 10 -0.50 -29.74 -16.45
CA PRO A 10 0.61 -28.82 -16.68
C PRO A 10 0.21 -27.38 -16.34
N ALA A 11 0.33 -26.96 -15.08
CA ALA A 11 0.03 -25.60 -14.62
C ALA A 11 1.27 -24.65 -14.65
N GLY A 12 2.25 -24.91 -15.51
CA GLY A 12 3.57 -24.26 -15.44
C GLY A 12 3.89 -23.18 -16.48
N ARG A 13 3.13 -23.06 -17.58
CA ARG A 13 3.49 -22.16 -18.70
C ARG A 13 2.63 -20.90 -18.83
N PHE A 14 1.38 -20.93 -18.38
CA PHE A 14 0.48 -19.78 -18.44
C PHE A 14 0.64 -18.80 -17.27
N ARG A 15 1.23 -19.24 -16.16
CA ARG A 15 1.43 -18.40 -14.96
C ARG A 15 2.56 -17.37 -15.12
N ARG A 16 3.62 -17.75 -15.84
CA ARG A 16 4.82 -16.90 -16.03
C ARG A 16 4.62 -15.73 -16.98
N MET A 17 3.59 -15.79 -17.83
CA MET A 17 3.26 -14.69 -18.76
C MET A 17 2.36 -13.63 -18.10
N LEU A 18 1.65 -13.99 -17.03
CA LEU A 18 0.80 -13.06 -16.26
C LEU A 18 1.61 -12.24 -15.24
N ASP A 19 2.64 -12.82 -14.61
CA ASP A 19 3.56 -12.06 -13.72
C ASP A 19 4.26 -10.90 -14.45
N ARG A 20 4.56 -11.08 -15.74
CA ARG A 20 5.25 -10.05 -16.54
C ARG A 20 4.33 -8.89 -16.95
N LEU A 21 3.01 -9.06 -16.83
CA LEU A 21 2.01 -8.02 -17.05
C LEU A 21 1.60 -7.34 -15.74
N SER A 22 1.62 -8.05 -14.61
CA SER A 22 1.52 -7.47 -13.25
C SER A 22 2.62 -6.43 -13.04
N SER A 23 3.86 -6.81 -13.32
CA SER A 23 5.02 -5.92 -13.15
C SER A 23 4.88 -4.63 -13.98
N SER A 24 4.33 -4.71 -15.20
CA SER A 24 4.12 -3.50 -16.02
C SER A 24 3.00 -2.60 -15.50
N GLN A 25 2.01 -3.14 -14.78
CA GLN A 25 0.94 -2.34 -14.20
C GLN A 25 1.41 -1.67 -12.90
N GLU A 26 2.14 -2.39 -12.06
CA GLU A 26 2.78 -1.85 -10.85
C GLU A 26 3.84 -0.78 -11.19
N ASP A 27 4.59 -0.97 -12.27
CA ASP A 27 5.55 0.03 -12.77
C ASP A 27 4.83 1.28 -13.31
N LEU A 28 3.72 1.13 -14.04
CA LEU A 28 2.91 2.26 -14.54
C LEU A 28 2.22 3.02 -13.41
N GLU A 29 1.65 2.33 -12.43
CA GLU A 29 1.06 2.95 -11.22
C GLU A 29 2.11 3.70 -10.40
N SER A 30 3.35 3.16 -10.34
CA SER A 30 4.47 3.82 -9.67
C SER A 30 4.98 5.05 -10.42
N GLU A 31 4.83 5.09 -11.74
CA GLU A 31 5.24 6.23 -12.58
C GLU A 31 4.16 7.34 -12.57
N GLU A 32 2.88 6.99 -12.51
CA GLU A 32 1.76 7.93 -12.36
C GLU A 32 1.76 8.60 -10.96
N LEU A 33 2.07 7.84 -9.89
CA LEU A 33 2.23 8.40 -8.54
C LEU A 33 3.39 9.41 -8.43
N ARG A 34 4.41 9.28 -9.29
CA ARG A 34 5.57 10.18 -9.30
C ARG A 34 5.23 11.55 -9.88
N GLU A 35 4.42 11.63 -10.93
CA GLU A 35 3.98 12.91 -11.52
C GLU A 35 3.06 13.72 -10.58
N ASP A 36 2.20 13.05 -9.81
CA ASP A 36 1.30 13.73 -8.86
C ASP A 36 2.05 14.34 -7.65
N THR A 37 3.16 13.72 -7.24
CA THR A 37 3.94 14.17 -6.08
C THR A 37 4.67 15.50 -6.36
N GLU A 38 5.18 15.69 -7.58
CA GLU A 38 5.84 16.94 -7.98
C GLU A 38 4.85 18.09 -8.23
N THR A 39 3.62 17.78 -8.63
CA THR A 39 2.60 18.78 -9.00
C THR A 39 1.92 19.44 -7.79
N ALA A 40 1.94 18.80 -6.61
CA ALA A 40 1.21 19.27 -5.41
C ALA A 40 2.05 20.04 -4.38
N GLY A 41 3.37 20.18 -4.58
CA GLY A 41 4.26 20.76 -3.56
C GLY A 41 4.42 19.89 -2.31
N CYS A 42 4.17 18.59 -2.44
CA CYS A 42 4.31 17.61 -1.36
C CYS A 42 5.78 17.20 -1.17
N THR A 43 6.15 16.93 0.08
CA THR A 43 7.43 16.31 0.44
C THR A 43 7.32 14.80 0.22
N ARG A 44 8.38 14.16 -0.30
CA ARG A 44 8.45 12.69 -0.35
C ARG A 44 8.58 12.12 1.05
N ILE A 45 7.91 11.03 1.34
CA ILE A 45 7.91 10.39 2.65
C ILE A 45 9.34 10.00 3.07
N GLY A 46 10.15 9.49 2.14
CA GLY A 46 11.54 9.12 2.40
C GLY A 46 12.47 10.29 2.77
N ASP A 47 12.07 11.53 2.45
CA ASP A 47 12.81 12.75 2.79
C ASP A 47 12.30 13.41 4.08
N CYS A 48 11.26 12.85 4.72
CA CYS A 48 10.73 13.34 5.99
C CYS A 48 11.68 13.01 7.16
N HIS A 49 11.69 13.90 8.16
CA HIS A 49 12.39 13.74 9.43
C HIS A 49 11.43 13.88 10.62
N ASP A 50 11.80 13.34 11.77
CA ASP A 50 10.97 13.40 12.97
C ASP A 50 10.59 14.82 13.42
N ARG A 51 9.39 14.95 13.99
CA ARG A 51 8.87 16.14 14.67
C ARG A 51 8.73 17.39 13.80
N GLN A 52 8.48 17.23 12.50
CA GLN A 52 8.14 18.33 11.61
C GLN A 52 6.69 18.25 11.11
N VAL A 53 6.15 19.41 10.72
CA VAL A 53 4.87 19.47 9.99
C VAL A 53 5.19 19.43 8.50
N VAL A 54 4.68 18.41 7.81
CA VAL A 54 4.90 18.19 6.37
C VAL A 54 3.57 17.96 5.67
N THR A 55 3.56 18.24 4.37
CA THR A 55 2.50 17.83 3.46
C THR A 55 3.06 16.72 2.58
N VAL A 56 2.40 15.56 2.58
CA VAL A 56 2.79 14.38 1.82
C VAL A 56 1.58 13.85 1.05
N THR A 57 1.82 13.07 0.01
CA THR A 57 0.79 12.37 -0.76
C THR A 57 1.22 10.94 -1.03
N GLY A 58 0.28 10.06 -1.32
CA GLY A 58 0.55 8.65 -1.61
C GLY A 58 -0.72 7.80 -1.58
N THR A 59 -0.55 6.50 -1.71
CA THR A 59 -1.63 5.51 -1.66
C THR A 59 -1.75 4.94 -0.26
N LEU A 60 -2.98 4.88 0.29
CA LEU A 60 -3.25 4.14 1.51
C LEU A 60 -3.28 2.64 1.22
N ARG A 61 -2.41 1.88 1.86
CA ARG A 61 -2.27 0.42 1.66
C ARG A 61 -3.05 -0.41 2.66
N THR A 62 -3.16 0.08 3.89
CA THR A 62 -3.92 -0.55 4.95
C THR A 62 -4.66 0.52 5.72
N VAL A 63 -5.85 0.18 6.23
CA VAL A 63 -6.63 1.02 7.14
C VAL A 63 -7.16 0.10 8.24
N THR A 64 -7.00 0.47 9.50
CA THR A 64 -7.43 -0.36 10.63
C THR A 64 -7.86 0.51 11.80
N LEU A 65 -8.95 0.10 12.47
CA LEU A 65 -9.35 0.70 13.73
C LEU A 65 -8.61 0.01 14.89
N ARG A 66 -7.65 0.69 15.52
CA ARG A 66 -6.89 0.17 16.68
C ARG A 66 -6.98 1.13 17.87
N PRO A 67 -7.71 0.79 18.94
CA PRO A 67 -7.75 1.63 20.15
C PRO A 67 -6.37 1.81 20.78
N ARG A 68 -6.04 3.04 21.22
CA ARG A 68 -4.82 3.38 21.96
C ARG A 68 -5.18 4.05 23.28
N ALA A 69 -4.61 3.59 24.40
CA ALA A 69 -4.85 4.18 25.73
C ALA A 69 -6.35 4.42 26.06
N GLY A 70 -7.23 3.52 25.63
CA GLY A 70 -8.68 3.63 25.85
C GLY A 70 -9.42 4.59 24.91
N VAL A 71 -8.73 5.30 24.01
CA VAL A 71 -9.34 6.12 22.96
C VAL A 71 -9.34 5.40 21.61
N PRO A 72 -10.37 5.56 20.77
CA PRO A 72 -10.35 5.03 19.41
C PRO A 72 -9.23 5.71 18.61
N ALA A 73 -8.55 4.94 17.74
CA ALA A 73 -7.68 5.51 16.72
C ALA A 73 -7.86 4.76 15.40
N LEU A 74 -8.03 5.51 14.33
CA LEU A 74 -7.93 4.99 12.98
C LEU A 74 -6.46 5.09 12.57
N GLU A 75 -5.89 3.98 12.13
CA GLU A 75 -4.51 3.87 11.67
C GLU A 75 -4.53 3.49 10.19
N ALA A 76 -3.59 4.05 9.42
CA ALA A 76 -3.39 3.67 8.04
C ALA A 76 -1.91 3.72 7.66
N GLU A 77 -1.50 2.91 6.69
CA GLU A 77 -0.18 3.00 6.06
C GLU A 77 -0.31 3.78 4.75
N LEU A 78 0.39 4.90 4.64
CA LEU A 78 0.52 5.71 3.42
C LEU A 78 1.84 5.39 2.74
N PHE A 79 1.83 5.18 1.42
CA PHE A 79 3.04 4.87 0.65
C PHE A 79 3.10 5.68 -0.64
N ASP A 80 4.25 6.30 -0.90
CA ASP A 80 4.48 7.19 -2.06
C ASP A 80 5.52 6.64 -3.05
N GLY A 81 5.95 5.38 -2.90
CA GLY A 81 7.05 4.79 -3.66
C GLY A 81 8.42 4.95 -2.99
N SER A 82 8.62 5.98 -2.17
CA SER A 82 9.90 6.26 -1.51
C SER A 82 10.00 5.63 -0.12
N ALA A 83 8.93 5.67 0.66
CA ALA A 83 8.85 5.06 1.99
C ALA A 83 7.39 4.88 2.44
N ALA A 84 7.19 4.08 3.49
CA ALA A 84 5.91 3.94 4.17
C ALA A 84 5.82 4.90 5.37
N LEU A 85 4.64 5.48 5.59
CA LEU A 85 4.31 6.36 6.71
C LEU A 85 3.08 5.85 7.45
N ASP A 86 3.20 5.61 8.75
CA ASP A 86 2.06 5.34 9.62
C ASP A 86 1.30 6.64 9.92
N VAL A 87 0.03 6.70 9.51
CA VAL A 87 -0.88 7.81 9.77
C VAL A 87 -1.87 7.40 10.84
N VAL A 88 -1.88 8.13 11.97
CA VAL A 88 -2.73 7.82 13.12
C VAL A 88 -3.65 8.98 13.44
N TRP A 89 -4.96 8.78 13.29
CA TRP A 89 -5.98 9.73 13.72
C TRP A 89 -6.54 9.36 15.09
N LEU A 90 -6.01 9.99 16.13
CA LEU A 90 -6.46 9.81 17.51
C LEU A 90 -7.89 10.36 17.73
N GLY A 91 -8.66 9.66 18.56
CA GLY A 91 -10.03 10.02 18.90
C GLY A 91 -11.04 9.79 17.77
N ARG A 92 -10.59 9.31 16.61
CA ARG A 92 -11.42 9.14 15.42
C ARG A 92 -11.59 7.67 15.08
N ARG A 93 -12.81 7.32 14.66
CA ARG A 93 -13.17 5.97 14.19
C ARG A 93 -13.27 5.88 12.67
N SER A 94 -13.43 7.02 12.00
CA SER A 94 -13.55 7.12 10.55
C SER A 94 -13.11 8.51 10.06
N ILE A 95 -12.73 8.55 8.79
CA ILE A 95 -12.56 9.74 7.96
C ILE A 95 -13.50 9.54 6.78
N VAL A 96 -14.23 10.57 6.37
CA VAL A 96 -15.09 10.46 5.18
C VAL A 96 -14.20 10.15 3.97
N GLY A 97 -14.53 9.08 3.23
CA GLY A 97 -13.75 8.62 2.08
C GLY A 97 -12.57 7.71 2.41
N ILE A 98 -12.34 7.36 3.68
CA ILE A 98 -11.32 6.36 4.08
C ILE A 98 -12.01 5.28 4.91
N GLU A 99 -12.14 4.09 4.31
CA GLU A 99 -12.80 2.93 4.91
C GLU A 99 -11.76 1.85 5.27
N PRO A 100 -11.92 1.15 6.42
CA PRO A 100 -11.10 -0.01 6.79
C PRO A 100 -11.25 -1.21 5.86
#